data_AF-A0A9N9PTQ6-F1
#
_entry.id   AF-A0A9N9PTQ6-F1
#
_cell.length_a   1.000
_cell.length_b   1.000
_cell.length_c   1.000
_cell.angle_alpha   90.00
_cell.angle_beta   90.00
_cell.angle_gamma   90.00
#
_symmetry.space_group_name_H-M   'P 1'
#
loop_
_entity.id
_entity.type
_entity.pdbx_description
1 polymer ?
#
loop_
_entity_poly.entity_id
_entity_poly.type
_entity_poly.pdbx_seq_one_letter_code
_entity_poly.pdbx_strand_id
1 'polypeptide(L)'
;MVSGLLAGVMILHPSQPEVAICSTAECRHIAEELKRTLSSNHEHIDPCNDFRNFTCARWDIHDLRENQVDLQVGTLMAEDVDEILRRLLETPEDSYEASSDSQNYEKLKHAYSACMDEGTLRSVGAEPLRQVLGQVKKLFTVEEGAIPSNFQPGRARVALESKQLSKVLTFLAEIEVSAFVSLSVQVNERDSGSMTIYIDLPKHPGLPTKQYYIDFDIVEKYTEAISHVFQGLKLIINDGSSLDWSTVSNSSKNLVDLEMQLAAAYPSRRERSNISKYYNSLTLQAADALMPQISIKDLVLTLSPDYVPEYVIVKFPRYLETLSLILDRTDKVTIENYVLWKVIQSYNQYVEDDAVTPLKRFNRWLKGQDPDRYKAR
;
A
#
# COMPACT_ATOMS: atom_id res chain seq x y z
N MET A 1 22.50 33.10 85.57
CA MET A 1 21.07 32.80 85.40
C MET A 1 20.68 33.10 83.96
N VAL A 2 19.84 32.23 83.41
CA VAL A 2 19.48 31.99 82.01
C VAL A 2 19.05 33.24 81.23
N SER A 3 19.38 33.33 79.93
CA SER A 3 18.42 33.65 78.85
C SER A 3 19.01 33.39 77.46
N GLY A 4 18.19 32.82 76.58
CA GLY A 4 18.57 32.04 75.40
C GLY A 4 19.14 32.81 74.21
N LEU A 5 19.92 32.08 73.40
CA LEU A 5 20.30 32.45 72.03
C LEU A 5 19.76 31.35 71.11
N LEU A 6 18.65 31.64 70.44
CA LEU A 6 18.17 30.86 69.30
C LEU A 6 18.98 31.30 68.08
N ALA A 7 19.95 30.48 67.67
CA ALA A 7 20.67 30.65 66.42
C ALA A 7 19.74 30.26 65.26
N GLY A 8 19.31 31.25 64.47
CA GLY A 8 18.63 31.03 63.21
C GLY A 8 19.61 30.46 62.19
N VAL A 9 19.39 29.22 61.76
CA VAL A 9 20.08 28.62 60.62
C VAL A 9 19.51 29.27 59.36
N MET A 10 20.23 30.23 58.77
CA MET A 10 19.99 30.63 57.38
C MET A 10 20.35 29.44 56.49
N ILE A 11 19.33 28.79 55.93
CA ILE A 11 19.50 27.86 54.82
C ILE A 11 19.90 28.71 53.61
N LEU A 12 21.21 28.84 53.38
CA LEU A 12 21.75 29.35 52.13
C LEU A 12 21.27 28.41 51.02
N HIS A 13 20.32 28.86 50.21
CA HIS A 13 20.04 28.21 48.94
C HIS A 13 21.33 28.26 48.11
N PRO A 14 21.85 27.12 47.62
CA PRO A 14 22.98 27.16 46.70
C PRO A 14 22.55 27.99 45.49
N SER A 15 23.29 29.07 45.21
CA SER A 15 23.15 29.85 44.00
C SER A 15 23.19 28.89 42.81
N GLN A 16 22.10 28.84 42.03
CA GLN A 16 22.06 27.98 40.86
C GLN A 16 23.25 28.30 39.95
N PRO A 17 23.96 27.29 39.42
CA PRO A 17 25.06 27.53 38.51
C PRO A 17 24.56 28.40 37.36
N GLU A 18 25.29 29.46 37.06
CA GLU A 18 24.97 30.39 35.98
C GLU A 18 24.89 29.60 34.67
N VAL A 19 23.67 29.39 34.18
CA VAL A 19 23.43 28.58 32.98
C VAL A 19 24.02 29.35 31.80
N ALA A 20 25.08 28.83 31.19
CA ALA A 20 25.68 29.43 30.02
C ALA A 20 24.67 29.43 28.86
N ILE A 21 24.20 30.63 28.47
CA ILE A 21 23.24 30.79 27.38
C ILE A 21 23.98 30.65 26.05
N CYS A 22 23.54 29.72 25.20
CA CYS A 22 24.06 29.59 23.85
C CYS A 22 23.68 30.81 22.99
N SER A 23 24.68 31.46 22.40
CA SER A 23 24.50 32.69 21.60
C SER A 23 25.04 32.56 20.16
N THR A 24 25.20 31.33 19.67
CA THR A 24 25.55 31.11 18.25
C THR A 24 24.37 31.50 17.35
N ALA A 25 24.62 31.65 16.05
CA ALA A 25 23.57 31.97 15.09
C ALA A 25 22.50 30.86 15.04
N GLU A 26 22.94 29.61 15.11
CA GLU A 26 22.12 28.40 15.09
C GLU A 26 21.21 28.33 16.32
N CYS A 27 21.76 28.59 17.52
CA CYS A 27 20.97 28.63 18.76
C CYS A 27 19.91 29.72 18.74
N ARG A 28 20.24 30.92 18.21
CA ARG A 28 19.24 31.99 18.04
C ARG A 28 18.15 31.60 17.04
N HIS A 29 18.52 30.99 15.93
CA HIS A 29 17.57 30.55 14.91
C HIS A 29 16.58 29.52 15.47
N ILE A 30 17.07 28.48 16.13
CA ILE A 30 16.24 27.43 16.75
C ILE A 30 15.35 28.04 17.85
N ALA A 31 15.88 28.93 18.69
CA ALA A 31 15.09 29.57 19.75
C ALA A 31 13.93 30.41 19.17
N GLU A 32 14.16 31.14 18.08
CA GLU A 32 13.11 31.88 17.38
C GLU A 32 12.06 30.95 16.75
N GLU A 33 12.48 29.83 16.16
CA GLU A 33 11.56 28.85 15.59
C GLU A 33 10.67 28.20 16.67
N LEU A 34 11.26 27.78 17.79
CA LEU A 34 10.51 27.26 18.94
C LEU A 34 9.52 28.31 19.48
N LYS A 35 9.92 29.57 19.57
CA LYS A 35 9.04 30.65 20.03
C LYS A 35 7.86 30.90 19.07
N ARG A 36 8.02 30.61 17.78
CA ARG A 36 6.93 30.74 16.79
C ARG A 36 5.85 29.68 16.96
N THR A 37 6.21 28.48 17.42
CA THR A 37 5.26 27.38 17.62
C THR A 37 4.54 27.44 18.97
N LEU A 38 5.21 27.95 20.01
CA LEU A 38 4.63 28.15 21.35
C LEU A 38 3.34 28.95 21.29
N SER A 39 2.37 28.59 22.16
CA SER A 39 1.14 29.36 22.32
C SER A 39 1.42 30.84 22.57
N SER A 40 0.60 31.73 21.99
CA SER A 40 0.64 33.15 22.35
C SER A 40 0.35 33.38 23.85
N ASN A 41 -0.31 32.44 24.52
CA ASN A 41 -0.60 32.46 25.95
C ASN A 41 0.19 31.40 26.75
N HIS A 42 1.35 30.98 26.26
CA HIS A 42 2.17 29.90 26.87
C HIS A 42 2.50 30.13 28.35
N GLU A 43 2.66 31.38 28.80
CA GLU A 43 2.94 31.72 30.21
C GLU A 43 1.81 31.32 31.18
N HIS A 44 0.58 31.15 30.69
CA HIS A 44 -0.60 30.79 31.49
C HIS A 44 -1.09 29.37 31.22
N ILE A 45 -0.38 28.59 30.40
CA ILE A 45 -0.69 27.19 30.14
C ILE A 45 0.30 26.36 30.95
N ASP A 46 -0.21 25.58 31.91
CA ASP A 46 0.63 24.60 32.61
C ASP A 46 0.99 23.46 31.63
N PRO A 47 2.27 23.31 31.24
CA PRO A 47 2.68 22.27 30.32
C PRO A 47 2.46 20.85 30.86
N CYS A 48 2.30 20.67 32.18
CA CYS A 48 1.98 19.37 32.78
C CYS A 48 0.54 18.93 32.50
N ASN A 49 -0.36 19.89 32.25
CA ASN A 49 -1.77 19.63 32.02
C ASN A 49 -2.14 19.68 30.53
N ASP A 50 -1.53 20.58 29.76
CA ASP A 50 -1.82 20.74 28.32
C ASP A 50 -0.56 21.10 27.52
N PHE A 51 0.35 20.12 27.43
CA PHE A 51 1.59 20.27 26.68
C PHE A 51 1.36 20.57 25.19
N ARG A 52 0.28 20.01 24.62
CA ARG A 52 -0.05 20.22 23.19
C ARG A 52 -0.34 21.68 22.92
N ASN A 53 -1.22 22.32 23.70
CA ASN A 53 -1.49 23.73 23.47
C ASN A 53 -0.30 24.60 23.85
N PHE A 54 0.46 24.26 24.89
CA PHE A 54 1.69 24.98 25.22
C PHE A 54 2.66 25.05 24.01
N THR A 55 2.87 23.92 23.32
CA THR A 55 3.89 23.78 22.26
C THR A 55 3.39 23.98 20.83
N CYS A 56 2.13 23.68 20.53
CA CYS A 56 1.64 23.57 19.16
C CYS A 56 0.40 24.43 18.87
N ALA A 57 -0.04 25.28 19.81
CA ALA A 57 -1.28 26.06 19.61
C ALA A 57 -1.23 27.01 18.41
N ARG A 58 -0.03 27.32 17.89
CA ARG A 58 0.16 28.16 16.70
C ARG A 58 0.44 27.37 15.42
N TRP A 59 0.26 26.06 15.42
CA TRP A 59 0.45 25.24 14.22
C TRP A 59 -0.58 25.53 13.13
N ASP A 60 -1.70 26.16 13.49
CA ASP A 60 -2.76 26.62 12.58
C ASP A 60 -2.33 27.76 11.64
N ILE A 61 -1.14 28.34 11.81
CA ILE A 61 -0.54 29.25 10.81
C ILE A 61 -0.21 28.52 9.50
N HIS A 62 -0.18 27.19 9.52
CA HIS A 62 0.06 26.37 8.35
C HIS A 62 -1.28 25.91 7.76
N ASP A 63 -1.65 26.49 6.63
CA ASP A 63 -2.85 26.08 5.91
C ASP A 63 -2.63 24.72 5.22
N LEU A 64 -3.58 23.81 5.44
CA LEU A 64 -3.67 22.59 4.66
C LEU A 64 -4.02 22.94 3.22
N ARG A 65 -3.14 22.61 2.27
CA ARG A 65 -3.50 22.67 0.86
C ARG A 65 -4.66 21.69 0.64
N GLU A 66 -5.54 22.04 -0.28
CA GLU A 66 -6.74 21.26 -0.59
C GLU A 66 -6.47 19.80 -1.05
N ASN A 67 -5.24 19.46 -1.47
CA ASN A 67 -4.82 18.09 -1.79
C ASN A 67 -4.16 17.35 -0.60
N GLN A 68 -4.04 18.01 0.56
CA GLN A 68 -3.47 17.46 1.78
C GLN A 68 -4.58 17.14 2.77
N VAL A 69 -4.41 16.02 3.47
CA VAL A 69 -5.33 15.56 4.52
C VAL A 69 -4.72 15.72 5.91
N ASP A 70 -3.40 15.87 5.96
CA ASP A 70 -2.61 16.15 7.15
C ASP A 70 -1.39 16.99 6.79
N LEU A 71 -0.92 17.75 7.78
CA LEU A 71 0.27 18.59 7.68
C LEU A 71 1.01 18.55 9.01
N GLN A 72 2.21 17.98 8.96
CA GLN A 72 3.09 17.81 10.10
C GLN A 72 4.49 18.31 9.73
N VAL A 73 5.36 18.51 10.71
CA VAL A 73 6.76 18.93 10.45
C VAL A 73 7.44 18.00 9.43
N GLY A 74 7.23 16.68 9.54
CA GLY A 74 7.77 15.72 8.59
C GLY A 74 7.23 15.89 7.16
N THR A 75 5.99 16.37 6.99
CA THR A 75 5.42 16.70 5.68
C THR A 75 6.15 17.88 5.06
N LEU A 76 6.37 18.96 5.83
CA LEU A 76 7.11 20.14 5.37
C LEU A 76 8.55 19.77 4.97
N MET A 77 9.23 18.98 5.81
CA MET A 77 10.57 18.49 5.51
C MET A 77 10.62 17.64 4.24
N ALA A 78 9.62 16.77 4.02
CA ALA A 78 9.53 15.95 2.81
C ALA A 78 9.30 16.82 1.56
N GLU A 79 8.46 17.86 1.66
CA GLU A 79 8.21 18.80 0.56
C GLU A 79 9.47 19.60 0.18
N ASP A 80 10.25 20.06 1.16
CA ASP A 80 11.53 20.73 0.92
C ASP A 80 12.52 19.80 0.18
N VAL A 81 12.56 18.52 0.58
CA VAL A 81 13.38 17.50 -0.09
C VAL A 81 12.89 17.26 -1.52
N ASP A 82 11.57 17.15 -1.74
CA ASP A 82 10.98 16.99 -3.07
C ASP A 82 11.33 18.19 -3.98
N GLU A 83 11.36 19.41 -3.46
CA GLU A 83 11.78 20.59 -4.23
C GLU A 83 13.27 20.55 -4.59
N ILE A 84 14.14 20.10 -3.68
CA ILE A 84 15.56 19.89 -3.97
C ILE A 84 15.73 18.82 -5.06
N LEU A 85 15.04 17.69 -4.94
CA LEU A 85 15.11 16.59 -5.91
C LEU A 85 14.57 17.01 -7.27
N ARG A 86 13.45 17.74 -7.32
CA ARG A 86 12.90 18.28 -8.57
C ARG A 86 13.92 19.17 -9.26
N ARG A 87 14.50 20.14 -8.55
CA ARG A 87 15.54 21.02 -9.12
C ARG A 87 16.72 20.22 -9.64
N LEU A 88 17.18 19.22 -8.89
CA LEU A 88 18.27 18.35 -9.31
C LEU A 88 17.96 17.58 -10.61
N LEU A 89 16.73 17.10 -10.79
CA LEU A 89 16.32 16.31 -11.95
C LEU A 89 15.97 17.18 -13.17
N GLU A 90 15.49 18.40 -12.96
CA GLU A 90 15.17 19.38 -14.02
C GLU A 90 16.38 20.19 -14.49
N THR A 91 17.51 20.14 -13.77
CA THR A 91 18.74 20.84 -14.19
C THR A 91 19.29 20.22 -15.48
N PRO A 92 19.70 20.99 -16.50
CA PRO A 92 20.25 20.46 -17.76
C PRO A 92 21.46 19.52 -17.55
N GLU A 93 21.58 18.47 -18.37
CA GLU A 93 22.67 17.46 -18.29
C GLU A 93 24.07 18.07 -18.37
N ASP A 94 24.26 19.09 -19.19
CA ASP A 94 25.56 19.77 -19.40
C ASP A 94 26.15 20.43 -18.14
N SER A 95 25.37 20.53 -17.07
CA SER A 95 25.78 21.12 -15.79
C SER A 95 26.44 20.12 -14.83
N TYR A 96 26.41 18.82 -15.14
CA TYR A 96 26.91 17.77 -14.25
C TYR A 96 28.24 17.21 -14.76
N GLU A 97 29.27 17.23 -13.91
CA GLU A 97 30.56 16.61 -14.22
C GLU A 97 30.41 15.08 -14.23
N ALA A 98 30.94 14.43 -15.26
CA ALA A 98 30.90 12.97 -15.37
C ALA A 98 31.55 12.31 -14.15
N SER A 99 30.82 11.40 -13.50
CA SER A 99 31.23 10.70 -12.28
C SER A 99 30.96 9.19 -12.41
N SER A 100 31.35 8.39 -11.39
CA SER A 100 30.99 6.97 -11.33
C SER A 100 29.48 6.73 -11.37
N ASP A 101 28.69 7.75 -10.99
CA ASP A 101 27.26 7.64 -10.79
C ASP A 101 26.46 8.19 -11.98
N SER A 102 27.12 8.69 -13.03
CA SER A 102 26.46 9.30 -14.18
C SER A 102 25.38 8.38 -14.79
N GLN A 103 25.64 7.09 -14.94
CA GLN A 103 24.63 6.17 -15.50
C GLN A 103 23.39 6.03 -14.61
N ASN A 104 23.55 6.09 -13.28
CA ASN A 104 22.43 6.04 -12.35
C ASN A 104 21.64 7.34 -12.40
N TYR A 105 22.35 8.47 -12.45
CA TYR A 105 21.75 9.79 -12.57
C TYR A 105 20.94 9.94 -13.87
N GLU A 106 21.48 9.49 -15.01
CA GLU A 106 20.76 9.48 -16.29
C GLU A 106 19.48 8.64 -16.22
N LYS A 107 19.53 7.45 -15.61
CA LYS A 107 18.33 6.62 -15.42
C LYS A 107 17.27 7.32 -14.56
N LEU A 108 17.67 8.02 -13.49
CA LEU A 108 16.77 8.79 -12.63
C LEU A 108 16.11 9.93 -13.41
N LYS A 109 16.89 10.68 -14.21
CA LYS A 109 16.37 11.75 -15.08
C LYS A 109 15.41 11.25 -16.14
N HIS A 110 15.73 10.14 -16.81
CA HIS A 110 14.83 9.53 -17.79
C HIS A 110 13.52 9.07 -17.14
N ALA A 111 13.58 8.42 -15.98
CA ALA A 111 12.39 8.00 -15.25
C ALA A 111 11.53 9.20 -14.83
N TYR A 112 12.16 10.27 -14.34
CA TYR A 112 11.48 11.52 -13.98
C TYR A 112 10.82 12.15 -15.21
N SER A 113 11.56 12.34 -16.30
CA SER A 113 11.06 12.98 -17.52
C SER A 113 9.91 12.20 -18.15
N ALA A 114 9.97 10.86 -18.15
CA ALA A 114 8.87 10.01 -18.60
C ALA A 114 7.61 10.15 -17.72
N CYS A 115 7.78 10.35 -16.40
CA CYS A 115 6.67 10.59 -15.48
C CYS A 115 6.03 11.98 -15.67
N MET A 116 6.84 12.98 -16.03
CA MET A 116 6.40 14.37 -16.20
C MET A 116 5.83 14.68 -17.60
N ASP A 117 6.06 13.83 -18.59
CA ASP A 117 5.48 13.97 -19.94
C ASP A 117 3.99 13.58 -19.97
N GLU A 118 3.16 14.44 -19.38
CA GLU A 118 1.71 14.26 -19.36
C GLU A 118 1.08 14.24 -20.77
N GLY A 119 1.72 14.88 -21.75
CA GLY A 119 1.26 14.88 -23.14
C GLY A 119 1.27 13.46 -23.69
N THR A 120 2.40 12.77 -23.55
CA THR A 120 2.55 11.37 -23.95
C THR A 120 1.64 10.47 -23.11
N LEU A 121 1.61 10.63 -21.78
CA LEU A 121 0.75 9.81 -20.90
C LEU A 121 -0.74 9.89 -21.27
N ARG A 122 -1.27 11.10 -21.54
CA ARG A 122 -2.66 11.30 -22.00
C ARG A 122 -2.89 10.72 -23.39
N SER A 123 -1.90 10.80 -24.29
CA SER A 123 -2.03 10.26 -25.65
C SER A 123 -2.07 8.72 -25.68
N VAL A 124 -1.32 8.07 -24.79
CA VAL A 124 -1.25 6.60 -24.67
C VAL A 124 -2.44 6.07 -23.88
N GLY A 125 -2.95 6.82 -22.91
CA GLY A 125 -4.15 6.50 -22.14
C GLY A 125 -4.05 5.15 -21.43
N ALA A 126 -5.16 4.39 -21.43
CA ALA A 126 -5.25 3.09 -20.75
C ALA A 126 -4.64 1.90 -21.52
N GLU A 127 -4.05 2.12 -22.70
CA GLU A 127 -3.58 1.02 -23.55
C GLU A 127 -2.53 0.11 -22.88
N PRO A 128 -1.48 0.63 -22.20
CA PRO A 128 -0.51 -0.22 -21.50
C PRO A 128 -1.17 -1.07 -20.40
N LEU A 129 -2.14 -0.51 -19.67
CA LEU A 129 -2.90 -1.26 -18.67
C LEU A 129 -3.74 -2.35 -19.32
N ARG A 130 -4.40 -2.07 -20.45
CA ARG A 130 -5.17 -3.08 -21.22
C ARG A 130 -4.28 -4.23 -21.68
N GLN A 131 -3.04 -3.96 -22.07
CA GLN A 131 -2.08 -4.99 -22.48
C GLN A 131 -1.72 -5.92 -21.32
N VAL A 132 -1.40 -5.38 -20.15
CA VAL A 132 -1.12 -6.18 -18.94
C VAL A 132 -2.35 -7.00 -18.54
N LEU A 133 -3.53 -6.38 -18.53
CA LEU A 133 -4.79 -7.08 -18.24
C LEU A 133 -5.04 -8.20 -19.25
N GLY A 134 -4.77 -7.97 -20.54
CA GLY A 134 -4.84 -8.98 -21.58
C GLY A 134 -3.88 -10.15 -21.39
N GLN A 135 -2.65 -9.90 -20.91
CA GLN A 135 -1.70 -10.95 -20.55
C GLN A 135 -2.22 -11.81 -19.39
N VAL A 136 -2.75 -11.17 -18.34
CA VAL A 136 -3.36 -11.86 -17.20
C VAL A 136 -4.56 -12.71 -17.64
N LYS A 137 -5.48 -12.16 -18.45
CA LYS A 137 -6.63 -12.91 -18.98
C LYS A 137 -6.20 -14.11 -19.80
N LYS A 138 -5.16 -13.98 -20.64
CA LYS A 138 -4.63 -15.12 -21.41
C LYS A 138 -4.23 -16.27 -20.49
N LEU A 139 -3.56 -15.99 -19.38
CA LEU A 139 -3.18 -17.03 -18.41
C LEU A 139 -4.39 -17.76 -17.80
N PHE A 140 -5.56 -17.12 -17.69
CA PHE A 140 -6.83 -17.76 -17.26
C PHE A 140 -7.54 -18.58 -18.36
N THR A 141 -7.16 -18.41 -19.63
CA THR A 141 -7.78 -19.08 -20.79
C THR A 141 -6.93 -20.19 -21.40
N VAL A 142 -5.63 -20.26 -21.10
CA VAL A 142 -4.77 -21.35 -21.58
C VAL A 142 -5.16 -22.65 -20.87
N GLU A 143 -6.01 -23.46 -21.53
CA GLU A 143 -6.18 -24.87 -21.21
C GLU A 143 -4.92 -25.63 -21.67
N GLU A 144 -4.24 -26.33 -20.75
CA GLU A 144 -3.32 -27.41 -21.13
C GLU A 144 -4.17 -28.61 -21.61
N GLY A 145 -4.57 -28.59 -22.89
CA GLY A 145 -5.04 -29.77 -23.62
C GLY A 145 -6.50 -30.19 -23.45
N ALA A 146 -7.30 -29.91 -24.48
CA ALA A 146 -8.45 -30.69 -24.98
C ALA A 146 -9.62 -31.01 -24.01
N ILE A 147 -10.76 -30.33 -24.21
CA ILE A 147 -12.08 -30.88 -23.86
C ILE A 147 -12.68 -31.63 -25.08
N PRO A 148 -13.07 -32.91 -24.98
CA PRO A 148 -13.75 -33.65 -26.05
C PRO A 148 -15.12 -33.06 -26.42
N SER A 149 -15.55 -33.31 -27.66
CA SER A 149 -16.70 -32.76 -28.38
C SER A 149 -18.12 -32.98 -27.80
N ASN A 150 -18.28 -33.34 -26.53
CA ASN A 150 -19.57 -33.74 -25.95
C ASN A 150 -19.97 -32.91 -24.71
N PHE A 151 -19.69 -31.61 -24.70
CA PHE A 151 -20.02 -30.72 -23.57
C PHE A 151 -21.48 -30.22 -23.64
N GLN A 152 -22.27 -30.48 -22.59
CA GLN A 152 -23.64 -29.95 -22.43
C GLN A 152 -23.63 -28.59 -21.71
N PRO A 153 -24.34 -27.56 -22.19
CA PRO A 153 -24.40 -26.26 -21.57
C PRO A 153 -25.38 -26.27 -20.39
N GLY A 154 -24.84 -26.26 -19.17
CA GLY A 154 -25.63 -26.08 -17.96
C GLY A 154 -24.92 -26.63 -16.72
N ARG A 155 -24.27 -25.75 -15.96
CA ARG A 155 -23.63 -26.02 -14.65
C ARG A 155 -22.29 -26.77 -14.62
N ALA A 156 -21.38 -26.46 -15.54
CA ALA A 156 -19.97 -26.78 -15.29
C ALA A 156 -19.35 -25.68 -14.41
N ARG A 157 -19.21 -25.95 -13.10
CA ARG A 157 -18.17 -25.28 -12.30
C ARG A 157 -16.85 -25.83 -12.84
N VAL A 158 -16.28 -25.17 -13.84
CA VAL A 158 -14.92 -25.48 -14.29
C VAL A 158 -14.02 -25.04 -13.16
N ALA A 159 -13.54 -25.99 -12.36
CA ALA A 159 -12.54 -25.73 -11.34
C ALA A 159 -11.34 -25.09 -12.04
N LEU A 160 -10.91 -23.92 -11.56
CA LEU A 160 -9.62 -23.37 -11.96
C LEU A 160 -8.57 -24.41 -11.55
N GLU A 161 -7.86 -25.01 -12.49
CA GLU A 161 -6.81 -25.97 -12.14
C GLU A 161 -5.78 -25.25 -11.27
N SER A 162 -5.33 -25.87 -10.18
CA SER A 162 -4.43 -25.22 -9.21
C SER A 162 -3.16 -24.65 -9.87
N LYS A 163 -2.68 -25.33 -10.91
CA LYS A 163 -1.55 -24.88 -11.74
C LYS A 163 -1.83 -23.58 -12.49
N GLN A 164 -3.07 -23.33 -12.91
CA GLN A 164 -3.44 -22.12 -13.63
C GLN A 164 -3.40 -20.90 -12.70
N LEU A 165 -3.99 -21.00 -11.50
CA LEU A 165 -3.92 -19.90 -10.53
C LEU A 165 -2.48 -19.63 -10.11
N SER A 166 -1.68 -20.68 -9.88
CA SER A 166 -0.25 -20.53 -9.60
C SER A 166 0.48 -19.75 -10.69
N LYS A 167 0.31 -20.12 -11.97
CA LYS A 167 0.93 -19.39 -13.10
C LYS A 167 0.53 -17.91 -13.12
N VAL A 168 -0.75 -17.61 -12.89
CA VAL A 168 -1.25 -16.23 -12.80
C VAL A 168 -0.56 -15.49 -11.65
N LEU A 169 -0.52 -16.07 -10.45
CA LEU A 169 0.07 -15.41 -9.29
C LEU A 169 1.59 -15.24 -9.39
N THR A 170 2.29 -16.17 -10.05
CA THR A 170 3.70 -16.00 -10.40
C THR A 170 3.89 -14.79 -11.32
N PHE A 171 3.11 -14.67 -12.40
CA PHE A 171 3.18 -13.51 -13.29
C PHE A 171 2.87 -12.21 -12.55
N LEU A 172 1.86 -12.20 -11.66
CA LEU A 172 1.58 -11.03 -10.83
C LEU A 172 2.78 -10.65 -9.96
N ALA A 173 3.45 -11.62 -9.34
CA ALA A 173 4.62 -11.37 -8.51
C ALA A 173 5.80 -10.77 -9.30
N GLU A 174 6.01 -11.21 -10.56
CA GLU A 174 7.04 -10.64 -11.46
C GLU A 174 6.79 -9.16 -11.79
N ILE A 175 5.52 -8.74 -11.78
CA ILE A 175 5.12 -7.35 -12.03
C ILE A 175 4.82 -6.59 -10.72
N GLU A 176 5.23 -7.14 -9.57
CA GLU A 176 5.04 -6.58 -8.21
C GLU A 176 3.57 -6.37 -7.79
N VAL A 177 2.66 -7.15 -8.36
CA VAL A 177 1.25 -7.21 -7.97
C VAL A 177 1.02 -8.42 -7.08
N SER A 178 0.26 -8.25 -6.00
CA SER A 178 -0.13 -9.36 -5.11
C SER A 178 -1.65 -9.57 -5.10
N ALA A 179 -2.06 -10.82 -5.22
CA ALA A 179 -3.44 -11.27 -5.09
C ALA A 179 -3.47 -12.58 -4.29
N PHE A 180 -4.34 -12.66 -3.29
CA PHE A 180 -4.51 -13.79 -2.36
C PHE A 180 -3.32 -14.12 -1.47
N VAL A 181 -2.11 -14.22 -2.02
CA VAL A 181 -0.86 -14.43 -1.29
C VAL A 181 0.20 -13.45 -1.79
N SER A 182 1.18 -13.15 -0.94
CA SER A 182 2.36 -12.36 -1.29
C SER A 182 3.62 -13.07 -0.80
N LEU A 183 4.64 -13.11 -1.65
CA LEU A 183 5.95 -13.64 -1.32
C LEU A 183 6.92 -12.48 -1.14
N SER A 184 7.85 -12.61 -0.19
CA SER A 184 8.91 -11.64 0.01
C SER A 184 10.12 -12.30 0.64
N VAL A 185 11.30 -11.76 0.36
CA VAL A 185 12.54 -12.15 1.04
C VAL A 185 12.81 -11.10 2.12
N GLN A 186 12.89 -11.54 3.38
CA GLN A 186 13.13 -10.64 4.52
C GLN A 186 14.22 -11.21 5.41
N VAL A 187 14.80 -10.36 6.27
CA VAL A 187 15.72 -10.79 7.33
C VAL A 187 15.01 -11.82 8.19
N ASN A 188 15.71 -12.90 8.52
CA ASN A 188 15.18 -13.91 9.42
C ASN A 188 15.15 -13.34 10.85
N GLU A 189 13.94 -13.17 11.39
CA GLU A 189 13.74 -12.57 12.71
C GLU A 189 14.30 -13.39 13.89
N ARG A 190 14.62 -14.67 13.66
CA ARG A 190 15.29 -15.54 14.64
C ARG A 190 16.79 -15.69 14.41
N ASP A 191 17.29 -15.21 13.27
CA ASP A 191 18.71 -15.18 12.91
C ASP A 191 18.96 -14.01 11.96
N SER A 192 19.32 -12.84 12.50
CA SER A 192 19.47 -11.62 11.71
C SER A 192 20.64 -11.64 10.72
N GLY A 193 21.49 -12.68 10.73
CA GLY A 193 22.54 -12.90 9.75
C GLY A 193 22.07 -13.57 8.46
N SER A 194 20.82 -14.04 8.40
CA SER A 194 20.26 -14.73 7.24
C SER A 194 18.99 -14.08 6.69
N MET A 195 18.68 -14.40 5.43
CA MET A 195 17.45 -14.02 4.75
C MET A 195 16.58 -15.26 4.57
N THR A 196 15.26 -15.11 4.65
CA THR A 196 14.32 -16.21 4.40
C THR A 196 13.11 -15.73 3.62
N ILE A 197 12.39 -16.68 3.02
CA ILE A 197 11.19 -16.41 2.24
C ILE A 197 9.99 -16.40 3.20
N TYR A 198 9.24 -15.31 3.16
CA TYR A 198 7.99 -15.13 3.86
C TYR A 198 6.82 -15.24 2.89
N ILE A 199 5.85 -16.07 3.26
CA ILE A 199 4.54 -16.16 2.60
C ILE A 199 3.53 -15.48 3.51
N ASP A 200 2.93 -14.40 3.01
CA ASP A 200 1.99 -13.57 3.75
C ASP A 200 0.69 -13.36 2.95
N LEU A 201 -0.31 -12.79 3.60
CA LEU A 201 -1.45 -12.17 2.93
C LEU A 201 -1.05 -10.82 2.31
N PRO A 202 -1.68 -10.42 1.18
CA PRO A 202 -1.53 -9.08 0.64
C PRO A 202 -1.83 -7.98 1.67
N LYS A 203 -1.35 -6.76 1.42
CA LYS A 203 -1.54 -5.62 2.35
C LYS A 203 -3.02 -5.42 2.71
N HIS A 204 -3.89 -5.49 1.71
CA HIS A 204 -5.35 -5.42 1.81
C HIS A 204 -6.01 -6.22 0.67
N PRO A 205 -7.21 -6.79 0.88
CA PRO A 205 -7.93 -7.51 -0.17
C PRO A 205 -8.42 -6.54 -1.25
N GLY A 206 -8.95 -5.37 -0.88
CA GLY A 206 -9.29 -4.28 -1.80
C GLY A 206 -9.24 -2.93 -1.09
N LEU A 207 -10.21 -2.67 -0.23
CA LEU A 207 -10.25 -1.48 0.63
C LEU A 207 -9.12 -1.51 1.69
N PRO A 208 -8.59 -0.33 2.11
CA PRO A 208 -7.38 -0.27 2.94
C PRO A 208 -7.48 -0.99 4.31
N THR A 209 -8.68 -1.12 4.85
CA THR A 209 -8.93 -1.77 6.14
C THR A 209 -10.19 -2.61 6.08
N LYS A 210 -10.24 -3.69 6.87
CA LYS A 210 -11.44 -4.55 6.93
C LYS A 210 -12.67 -3.85 7.52
N GLN A 211 -12.48 -2.77 8.29
CA GLN A 211 -13.56 -1.98 8.88
C GLN A 211 -14.40 -1.27 7.80
N TYR A 212 -13.80 -0.90 6.67
CA TYR A 212 -14.53 -0.23 5.60
C TYR A 212 -15.62 -1.10 4.94
N TYR A 213 -15.52 -2.42 5.03
CA TYR A 213 -16.54 -3.33 4.51
C TYR A 213 -17.81 -3.42 5.39
N ILE A 214 -17.83 -2.74 6.54
CA ILE A 214 -19.01 -2.65 7.42
C ILE A 214 -19.85 -1.41 7.08
N ASP A 215 -19.23 -0.40 6.43
CA ASP A 215 -19.87 0.84 6.06
C ASP A 215 -20.56 0.68 4.69
N PHE A 216 -21.89 0.78 4.69
CA PHE A 216 -22.70 0.58 3.50
C PHE A 216 -22.39 1.60 2.39
N ASP A 217 -22.23 2.87 2.75
CA ASP A 217 -22.01 3.95 1.79
C ASP A 217 -20.62 3.81 1.11
N ILE A 218 -19.62 3.41 1.89
CA ILE A 218 -18.27 3.12 1.34
C ILE A 218 -18.32 1.93 0.38
N VAL A 219 -18.97 0.84 0.80
CA VAL A 219 -19.07 -0.39 -0.03
C VAL A 219 -19.84 -0.12 -1.32
N GLU A 220 -20.94 0.64 -1.25
CA GLU A 220 -21.74 1.00 -2.42
C GLU A 220 -20.92 1.84 -3.42
N LYS A 221 -20.29 2.93 -2.95
CA LYS A 221 -19.46 3.80 -3.80
C LYS A 221 -18.24 3.08 -4.38
N TYR A 222 -17.64 2.18 -3.61
CA TYR A 222 -16.53 1.36 -4.07
C TYR A 222 -16.97 0.40 -5.17
N THR A 223 -18.11 -0.27 -4.98
CA THR A 223 -18.69 -1.18 -5.97
C THR A 223 -19.01 -0.43 -7.27
N GLU A 224 -19.62 0.75 -7.17
CA GLU A 224 -19.92 1.62 -8.32
C GLU A 224 -18.64 2.05 -9.05
N ALA A 225 -17.58 2.44 -8.30
CA ALA A 225 -16.28 2.79 -8.88
C ALA A 225 -15.67 1.61 -9.66
N ILE A 226 -15.72 0.39 -9.12
CA ILE A 226 -15.27 -0.82 -9.83
C ILE A 226 -16.08 -1.00 -11.13
N SER A 227 -17.41 -0.85 -11.06
CA SER A 227 -18.28 -1.03 -12.22
C SER A 227 -17.95 -0.06 -13.35
N HIS A 228 -17.77 1.23 -13.04
CA HIS A 228 -17.37 2.21 -14.04
C HIS A 228 -15.99 1.93 -14.62
N VAL A 229 -15.02 1.50 -13.81
CA VAL A 229 -13.68 1.17 -14.30
C VAL A 229 -13.72 -0.06 -15.21
N PHE A 230 -14.42 -1.12 -14.83
CA PHE A 230 -14.58 -2.32 -15.65
C PHE A 230 -15.24 -1.98 -17.00
N GLN A 231 -16.26 -1.12 -16.99
CA GLN A 231 -16.92 -0.67 -18.21
C GLN A 231 -16.00 0.22 -19.07
N GLY A 232 -15.30 1.19 -18.48
CA GLY A 232 -14.37 2.08 -19.18
C GLY A 232 -13.20 1.31 -19.81
N LEU A 233 -12.66 0.34 -19.08
CA LEU A 233 -11.63 -0.59 -19.57
C LEU A 233 -12.19 -1.67 -20.49
N LYS A 234 -13.50 -1.69 -20.78
CA LYS A 234 -14.14 -2.69 -21.64
C LYS A 234 -13.73 -4.11 -21.28
N LEU A 235 -13.56 -4.38 -19.99
CA LEU A 235 -13.20 -5.71 -19.53
C LEU A 235 -14.42 -6.59 -19.73
N ILE A 236 -14.36 -7.44 -20.76
CA ILE A 236 -15.41 -8.43 -20.99
C ILE A 236 -15.36 -9.40 -19.83
N ILE A 237 -16.38 -9.36 -18.97
CA ILE A 237 -16.39 -10.09 -17.71
C ILE A 237 -16.70 -11.58 -17.91
N ASN A 238 -17.14 -12.02 -19.09
CA ASN A 238 -16.99 -13.39 -19.58
C ASN A 238 -16.89 -13.36 -21.11
N ASP A 239 -16.16 -14.28 -21.74
CA ASP A 239 -16.07 -14.38 -23.20
C ASP A 239 -17.48 -14.52 -23.82
N GLY A 240 -18.05 -13.40 -24.30
CA GLY A 240 -19.43 -13.31 -24.83
C GLY A 240 -20.48 -12.61 -23.95
N SER A 241 -20.14 -12.11 -22.75
CA SER A 241 -21.08 -11.30 -21.95
C SER A 241 -21.25 -9.88 -22.47
N SER A 242 -22.47 -9.36 -22.34
CA SER A 242 -22.80 -7.96 -22.59
C SER A 242 -22.02 -7.04 -21.64
N LEU A 243 -21.55 -5.89 -22.15
CA LEU A 243 -20.95 -4.80 -21.37
C LEU A 243 -22.02 -3.83 -20.82
N ASP A 244 -23.26 -4.29 -20.70
CA ASP A 244 -24.33 -3.52 -20.09
C ASP A 244 -24.09 -3.34 -18.59
N TRP A 245 -24.63 -2.24 -18.07
CA TRP A 245 -24.41 -1.84 -16.69
C TRP A 245 -24.84 -2.92 -15.68
N SER A 246 -25.93 -3.65 -15.95
CA SER A 246 -26.45 -4.65 -15.01
C SER A 246 -25.49 -5.84 -14.84
N THR A 247 -24.92 -6.33 -15.94
CA THR A 247 -23.91 -7.40 -15.92
C THR A 247 -22.66 -6.94 -15.18
N VAL A 248 -22.13 -5.77 -15.55
CA VAL A 248 -20.90 -5.22 -14.94
C VAL A 248 -21.09 -4.97 -13.45
N SER A 249 -22.22 -4.37 -13.04
CA SER A 249 -22.53 -4.08 -11.64
C SER A 249 -22.66 -5.36 -10.79
N ASN A 250 -23.32 -6.39 -11.31
CA ASN A 250 -23.41 -7.69 -10.63
C ASN A 250 -22.03 -8.34 -10.45
N SER A 251 -21.16 -8.27 -11.46
CA SER A 251 -19.80 -8.80 -11.35
C SER A 251 -18.93 -8.00 -10.37
N SER A 252 -19.06 -6.67 -10.35
CA SER A 252 -18.39 -5.83 -9.34
C SER A 252 -18.86 -6.19 -7.94
N LYS A 253 -20.17 -6.44 -7.74
CA LYS A 253 -20.71 -6.89 -6.46
C LYS A 253 -20.14 -8.23 -6.02
N ASN A 254 -20.09 -9.24 -6.91
CA ASN A 254 -19.51 -10.54 -6.58
C ASN A 254 -18.03 -10.42 -6.19
N LEU A 255 -17.28 -9.54 -6.86
CA LEU A 255 -15.89 -9.24 -6.52
C LEU A 255 -15.79 -8.64 -5.11
N VAL A 256 -16.63 -7.66 -4.79
CA VAL A 256 -16.65 -7.05 -3.45
C VAL A 256 -17.08 -8.05 -2.38
N ASP A 257 -18.03 -8.94 -2.66
CA ASP A 257 -18.43 -10.03 -1.76
C ASP A 257 -17.27 -11.01 -1.50
N LEU A 258 -16.44 -11.29 -2.52
CA LEU A 258 -15.19 -12.05 -2.33
C LEU A 258 -14.21 -11.27 -1.44
N GLU A 259 -14.00 -9.98 -1.69
CA GLU A 259 -13.14 -9.14 -0.85
C GLU A 259 -13.58 -9.10 0.61
N MET A 260 -14.89 -9.07 0.89
CA MET A 260 -15.46 -9.14 2.23
C MET A 260 -15.10 -10.46 2.92
N GLN A 261 -15.22 -11.59 2.21
CA GLN A 261 -14.81 -12.90 2.73
C GLN A 261 -13.31 -12.94 3.04
N LEU A 262 -12.47 -12.39 2.16
CA LEU A 262 -11.04 -12.28 2.37
C LEU A 262 -10.72 -11.37 3.58
N ALA A 263 -11.38 -10.21 3.68
CA ALA A 263 -11.20 -9.26 4.78
C ALA A 263 -11.58 -9.87 6.14
N ALA A 264 -12.60 -10.72 6.18
CA ALA A 264 -12.99 -11.47 7.37
C ALA A 264 -11.92 -12.50 7.79
N ALA A 265 -11.23 -13.11 6.82
CA ALA A 265 -10.13 -14.05 7.07
C ALA A 265 -8.83 -13.37 7.53
N TYR A 266 -8.69 -12.04 7.37
CA TYR A 266 -7.47 -11.33 7.76
C TYR A 266 -7.27 -11.29 9.29
N PRO A 267 -6.05 -11.58 9.78
CA PRO A 267 -5.72 -11.54 11.20
C PRO A 267 -5.90 -10.14 11.80
N SER A 268 -6.05 -10.05 13.12
CA SER A 268 -6.12 -8.77 13.81
C SER A 268 -4.79 -8.01 13.74
N ARG A 269 -4.83 -6.67 13.89
CA ARG A 269 -3.61 -5.83 13.94
C ARG A 269 -2.62 -6.29 15.02
N ARG A 270 -3.16 -6.74 16.17
CA ARG A 270 -2.36 -7.26 17.29
C ARG A 270 -1.62 -8.55 16.92
N GLU A 271 -2.27 -9.47 16.21
CA GLU A 271 -1.62 -10.69 15.72
C GLU A 271 -0.56 -10.37 14.66
N ARG A 272 -0.85 -9.42 13.76
CA ARG A 272 0.11 -8.98 12.72
C ARG A 272 1.38 -8.35 13.27
N SER A 273 1.33 -7.83 14.51
CA SER A 273 2.47 -7.19 15.16
C SER A 273 3.20 -8.12 16.14
N ASN A 274 2.81 -9.38 16.24
CA ASN A 274 3.37 -10.34 17.20
C ASN A 274 4.20 -11.40 16.47
N ILE A 275 5.53 -11.28 16.56
CA ILE A 275 6.51 -12.20 15.94
C ILE A 275 6.19 -13.66 16.28
N SER A 276 5.91 -13.97 17.55
CA SER A 276 5.60 -15.34 17.97
C SER A 276 4.29 -15.88 17.38
N LYS A 277 3.42 -15.02 16.84
CA LYS A 277 2.19 -15.43 16.15
C LYS A 277 2.40 -15.61 14.65
N TYR A 278 3.19 -14.76 14.01
CA TYR A 278 3.40 -14.84 12.56
C TYR A 278 4.66 -15.60 12.13
N TYR A 279 5.60 -15.88 13.03
CA TYR A 279 6.76 -16.70 12.69
C TYR A 279 6.38 -18.19 12.75
N ASN A 280 5.82 -18.73 11.67
CA ASN A 280 5.51 -20.16 11.54
C ASN A 280 6.38 -20.78 10.45
N SER A 281 7.43 -21.48 10.86
CA SER A 281 8.37 -22.16 9.96
C SER A 281 7.78 -23.48 9.46
N LEU A 282 7.69 -23.64 8.14
CA LEU A 282 7.16 -24.83 7.48
C LEU A 282 8.09 -25.25 6.33
N THR A 283 8.12 -26.54 6.01
CA THR A 283 8.72 -26.99 4.75
C THR A 283 7.86 -26.51 3.57
N LEU A 284 8.43 -26.40 2.36
CA LEU A 284 7.65 -26.06 1.16
C LEU A 284 6.47 -27.03 0.94
N GLN A 285 6.68 -28.32 1.19
CA GLN A 285 5.62 -29.32 1.09
C GLN A 285 4.49 -29.10 2.09
N ALA A 286 4.83 -28.74 3.34
CA ALA A 286 3.82 -28.46 4.37
C ALA A 286 3.06 -27.16 4.05
N ALA A 287 3.74 -26.14 3.49
CA ALA A 287 3.10 -24.91 3.05
C ALA A 287 2.12 -25.17 1.88
N ASP A 288 2.53 -25.94 0.86
CA ASP A 288 1.66 -26.35 -0.25
C ASP A 288 0.39 -27.07 0.23
N ALA A 289 0.53 -27.92 1.24
CA ALA A 289 -0.59 -28.71 1.76
C ALA A 289 -1.68 -27.84 2.44
N LEU A 290 -1.38 -26.61 2.84
CA LEU A 290 -2.37 -25.70 3.45
C LEU A 290 -3.40 -25.17 2.43
N MET A 291 -3.03 -25.10 1.15
CA MET A 291 -3.87 -24.50 0.12
C MET A 291 -3.62 -25.17 -1.25
N PRO A 292 -4.36 -26.26 -1.57
CA PRO A 292 -4.14 -27.03 -2.79
C PRO A 292 -4.43 -26.27 -4.09
N GLN A 293 -5.15 -25.15 -4.03
CA GLN A 293 -5.51 -24.32 -5.18
C GLN A 293 -4.33 -23.49 -5.71
N ILE A 294 -3.27 -23.30 -4.91
CA ILE A 294 -2.07 -22.55 -5.30
C ILE A 294 -0.85 -23.33 -4.82
N SER A 295 -0.03 -23.83 -5.75
CA SER A 295 1.29 -24.38 -5.42
C SER A 295 2.25 -23.26 -5.05
N ILE A 296 2.52 -23.12 -3.75
CA ILE A 296 3.53 -22.23 -3.18
C ILE A 296 4.92 -22.64 -3.66
N LYS A 297 5.18 -23.95 -3.74
CA LYS A 297 6.43 -24.49 -4.29
C LYS A 297 6.65 -24.01 -5.72
N ASP A 298 5.66 -24.11 -6.60
CA ASP A 298 5.81 -23.65 -7.99
C ASP A 298 6.04 -22.14 -8.06
N LEU A 299 5.38 -21.34 -7.20
CA LEU A 299 5.64 -19.90 -7.08
C LEU A 299 7.10 -19.62 -6.70
N VAL A 300 7.60 -20.26 -5.63
CA VAL A 300 8.97 -20.08 -5.15
C VAL A 300 9.99 -20.51 -6.20
N LEU A 301 9.83 -21.70 -6.77
CA LEU A 301 10.79 -22.27 -7.72
C LEU A 301 10.74 -21.59 -9.10
N THR A 302 9.63 -20.95 -9.48
CA THR A 302 9.59 -20.17 -10.73
C THR A 302 10.28 -18.82 -10.55
N LEU A 303 10.06 -18.15 -9.41
CA LEU A 303 10.67 -16.85 -9.11
C LEU A 303 12.15 -16.97 -8.71
N SER A 304 12.58 -18.14 -8.22
CA SER A 304 13.96 -18.42 -7.83
C SER A 304 14.36 -19.85 -8.18
N PRO A 305 14.61 -20.14 -9.48
CA PRO A 305 14.83 -21.51 -9.96
C PRO A 305 16.09 -22.18 -9.40
N ASP A 306 17.10 -21.37 -9.04
CA ASP A 306 18.38 -21.87 -8.52
C ASP A 306 18.40 -22.01 -6.99
N TYR A 307 17.27 -21.74 -6.31
CA TYR A 307 17.19 -21.75 -4.85
C TYR A 307 16.01 -22.57 -4.34
N VAL A 308 16.32 -23.63 -3.60
CA VAL A 308 15.32 -24.42 -2.87
C VAL A 308 15.48 -24.16 -1.38
N PRO A 309 14.57 -23.40 -0.75
CA PRO A 309 14.64 -23.17 0.69
C PRO A 309 14.40 -24.46 1.46
N GLU A 310 15.17 -24.68 2.53
CA GLU A 310 14.90 -25.76 3.51
C GLU A 310 13.53 -25.58 4.18
N TYR A 311 13.20 -24.33 4.49
CA TYR A 311 11.93 -23.93 5.08
C TYR A 311 11.51 -22.53 4.60
N VAL A 312 10.24 -22.22 4.75
CA VAL A 312 9.62 -20.92 4.52
C VAL A 312 8.89 -20.48 5.77
N ILE A 313 8.73 -19.17 5.95
CA ILE A 313 7.94 -18.61 7.04
C ILE A 313 6.54 -18.27 6.51
N VAL A 314 5.54 -19.07 6.91
CA VAL A 314 4.14 -18.77 6.61
C VAL A 314 3.58 -17.88 7.70
N LYS A 315 3.30 -16.61 7.38
CA LYS A 315 2.89 -15.65 8.41
C LYS A 315 1.58 -16.03 9.10
N PHE A 316 0.59 -16.51 8.36
CA PHE A 316 -0.70 -16.86 8.93
C PHE A 316 -1.23 -18.15 8.30
N PRO A 317 -0.85 -19.34 8.79
CA PRO A 317 -1.29 -20.62 8.22
C PRO A 317 -2.83 -20.76 8.14
N ARG A 318 -3.54 -20.32 9.19
CA ARG A 318 -5.01 -20.30 9.23
C ARG A 318 -5.64 -19.43 8.15
N TYR A 319 -4.96 -18.36 7.72
CA TYR A 319 -5.44 -17.54 6.60
C TYR A 319 -5.38 -18.36 5.31
N LEU A 320 -4.31 -19.11 5.06
CA LEU A 320 -4.19 -19.96 3.87
C LEU A 320 -5.24 -21.09 3.86
N GLU A 321 -5.48 -21.73 5.01
CA GLU A 321 -6.55 -22.72 5.15
C GLU A 321 -7.94 -22.13 4.86
N THR A 322 -8.21 -20.91 5.34
CA THR A 322 -9.48 -20.22 5.09
C THR A 322 -9.60 -19.76 3.64
N LEU A 323 -8.50 -19.26 3.07
CA LEU A 323 -8.41 -18.85 1.67
C LEU A 323 -8.68 -20.02 0.74
N SER A 324 -8.14 -21.21 1.03
CA SER A 324 -8.46 -22.46 0.33
C SER A 324 -9.97 -22.69 0.25
N LEU A 325 -10.68 -22.61 1.39
CA LEU A 325 -12.13 -22.78 1.43
C LEU A 325 -12.90 -21.69 0.66
N ILE A 326 -12.40 -20.45 0.67
CA ILE A 326 -13.00 -19.34 -0.08
C ILE A 326 -12.86 -19.59 -1.59
N LEU A 327 -11.66 -19.97 -2.04
CA LEU A 327 -11.37 -20.24 -3.46
C LEU A 327 -12.21 -21.41 -3.99
N ASP A 328 -12.39 -22.49 -3.22
CA ASP A 328 -13.25 -23.63 -3.60
C ASP A 328 -14.73 -23.26 -3.79
N ARG A 329 -15.20 -22.23 -3.08
CA ARG A 329 -16.59 -21.79 -3.10
C ARG A 329 -16.85 -20.69 -4.13
N THR A 330 -15.81 -19.96 -4.52
CA THR A 330 -15.90 -18.83 -5.43
C THR A 330 -15.85 -19.29 -6.88
N ASP A 331 -16.68 -18.71 -7.74
CA ASP A 331 -16.64 -19.01 -9.16
C ASP A 331 -15.37 -18.44 -9.83
N LYS A 332 -14.91 -19.12 -10.88
CA LYS A 332 -13.67 -18.76 -11.61
C LYS A 332 -13.68 -17.32 -12.11
N VAL A 333 -14.84 -16.82 -12.54
CA VAL A 333 -15.01 -15.49 -13.11
C VAL A 333 -14.79 -14.42 -12.05
N THR A 334 -15.35 -14.62 -10.85
CA THR A 334 -15.12 -13.74 -9.70
C THR A 334 -13.65 -13.74 -9.27
N ILE A 335 -12.97 -14.89 -9.29
CA ILE A 335 -11.52 -14.98 -9.02
C ILE A 335 -10.71 -14.20 -10.07
N GLU A 336 -11.02 -14.38 -11.36
CA GLU A 336 -10.37 -13.66 -12.46
C GLU A 336 -10.58 -12.15 -12.33
N ASN A 337 -11.82 -11.70 -12.11
CA ASN A 337 -12.14 -10.29 -11.93
C ASN A 337 -11.41 -9.67 -10.75
N TYR A 338 -11.32 -10.38 -9.63
CA TYR A 338 -10.56 -9.92 -8.47
C TYR A 338 -9.08 -9.73 -8.82
N VAL A 339 -8.47 -10.70 -9.51
CA VAL A 339 -7.07 -10.60 -9.95
C VAL A 339 -6.85 -9.43 -10.91
N LEU A 340 -7.72 -9.26 -11.91
CA LEU A 340 -7.67 -8.12 -12.82
C LEU A 340 -7.82 -6.79 -12.06
N TRP A 341 -8.69 -6.77 -11.07
CA TRP A 341 -8.85 -5.60 -10.20
C TRP A 341 -7.60 -5.30 -9.38
N LYS A 342 -6.87 -6.30 -8.88
CA LYS A 342 -5.56 -6.08 -8.22
C LYS A 342 -4.55 -5.41 -9.14
N VAL A 343 -4.52 -5.77 -10.41
CA VAL A 343 -3.67 -5.12 -11.42
C VAL A 343 -4.08 -3.67 -11.63
N ILE A 344 -5.38 -3.40 -11.79
CA ILE A 344 -5.93 -2.03 -11.91
C ILE A 344 -5.56 -1.19 -10.68
N GLN A 345 -5.79 -1.72 -9.48
CA GLN A 345 -5.45 -1.02 -8.24
C GLN A 345 -3.95 -0.71 -8.14
N SER A 346 -3.09 -1.57 -8.66
CA SER A 346 -1.63 -1.37 -8.59
C SER A 346 -1.15 -0.30 -9.58
N TYR A 347 -1.76 -0.21 -10.77
CA TYR A 347 -1.28 0.68 -11.84
C TYR A 347 -2.12 1.93 -12.12
N ASN A 348 -3.34 2.06 -11.58
CA ASN A 348 -4.23 3.19 -11.88
C ASN A 348 -3.58 4.58 -11.71
N GLN A 349 -2.62 4.73 -10.79
CA GLN A 349 -1.95 6.00 -10.53
C GLN A 349 -0.98 6.45 -11.63
N TYR A 350 -0.59 5.54 -12.53
CA TYR A 350 0.31 5.78 -13.67
C TYR A 350 -0.43 5.93 -15.00
N VAL A 351 -1.75 5.72 -15.01
CA VAL A 351 -2.58 5.75 -16.22
C VAL A 351 -3.37 7.06 -16.26
N GLU A 352 -3.17 7.88 -17.30
CA GLU A 352 -3.94 9.10 -17.54
C GLU A 352 -5.04 8.87 -18.58
N ASP A 353 -6.14 8.26 -18.12
CA ASP A 353 -7.31 7.90 -18.94
C ASP A 353 -8.59 7.95 -18.08
N ASP A 354 -9.71 8.38 -18.67
CA ASP A 354 -11.00 8.47 -17.99
C ASP A 354 -11.50 7.12 -17.48
N ALA A 355 -11.07 6.01 -18.09
CA ALA A 355 -11.43 4.67 -17.67
C ALA A 355 -11.00 4.35 -16.22
N VAL A 356 -9.95 4.97 -15.69
CA VAL A 356 -9.49 4.75 -14.29
C VAL A 356 -9.87 5.89 -13.34
N THR A 357 -10.40 6.99 -13.86
CA THR A 357 -10.82 8.15 -13.08
C THR A 357 -11.80 7.82 -11.94
N PRO A 358 -12.80 6.92 -12.09
CA PRO A 358 -13.71 6.58 -11.00
C PRO A 358 -12.98 6.04 -9.76
N LEU A 359 -11.97 5.18 -9.93
CA LEU A 359 -11.14 4.69 -8.82
C LEU A 359 -10.29 5.81 -8.21
N LYS A 360 -9.71 6.69 -9.03
CA LYS A 360 -8.95 7.87 -8.53
C LYS A 360 -9.86 8.78 -7.68
N ARG A 361 -11.08 9.07 -8.13
CA ARG A 361 -12.09 9.86 -7.41
C ARG A 361 -12.50 9.19 -6.10
N PHE A 362 -12.81 7.90 -6.13
CA PHE A 362 -13.15 7.11 -4.94
C PHE A 362 -12.02 7.16 -3.90
N ASN A 363 -10.76 6.95 -4.32
CA ASN A 363 -9.61 6.98 -3.42
C ASN A 363 -9.37 8.36 -2.78
N ARG A 364 -9.65 9.45 -3.49
CA ARG A 364 -9.62 10.82 -2.94
C ARG A 364 -10.72 11.01 -1.91
N TRP A 365 -11.95 10.68 -2.29
CA TRP A 365 -13.12 10.75 -1.41
C TRP A 365 -12.90 9.98 -0.09
N LEU A 366 -12.40 8.74 -0.18
CA LEU A 366 -12.15 7.88 0.97
C LEU A 366 -11.12 8.48 1.95
N LYS A 367 -10.21 9.33 1.45
CA LYS A 367 -9.21 10.05 2.25
C LYS A 367 -9.72 11.39 2.79
N GLY A 368 -10.93 11.81 2.42
CA GLY A 368 -11.46 13.14 2.76
C GLY A 368 -10.98 14.27 1.84
N GLN A 369 -10.42 13.94 0.67
CA GLN A 369 -10.02 14.91 -0.36
C GLN A 369 -11.19 15.19 -1.31
N ASP A 370 -11.17 16.35 -1.98
CA ASP A 370 -12.11 16.65 -3.08
C ASP A 370 -12.00 15.56 -4.18
N PRO A 371 -13.09 14.82 -4.47
CA PRO A 371 -13.08 13.77 -5.48
C PRO A 371 -12.84 14.31 -6.88
N ASP A 372 -13.32 15.51 -7.21
CA ASP A 372 -13.37 16.03 -8.59
C ASP A 372 -12.13 16.81 -8.99
N ARG A 373 -11.25 17.06 -8.03
CA ARG A 373 -10.08 17.85 -8.31
C ARG A 373 -9.03 17.07 -9.10
N TYR A 374 -8.65 17.64 -10.24
CA TYR A 374 -7.51 17.18 -11.04
C TYR A 374 -6.23 17.39 -10.22
N LYS A 375 -5.31 16.40 -10.25
CA LYS A 375 -3.97 16.61 -9.68
C LYS A 375 -3.31 17.70 -10.54
N ALA A 376 -3.22 18.93 -10.05
CA ALA A 376 -2.08 19.76 -10.42
C ALA A 376 -0.88 19.11 -9.71
N ARG A 377 -0.06 18.36 -10.46
CA ARG A 377 1.20 17.81 -9.94
C ARG A 377 2.24 18.91 -9.87
#